data_AF-A0A359IKM5-F1
#
_entry.id   AF-A0A359IKM5-F1
#
_cell.length_a   1.000
_cell.length_b   1.000
_cell.length_c   1.000
_cell.angle_alpha   90.00
_cell.angle_beta   90.00
_cell.angle_gamma   90.00
#
_symmetry.space_group_name_H-M   'P 1'
#
loop_
_entity.id
_entity.type
_entity.pdbx_description
1 polymer ?
#
loop_
_entity_poly.entity_id
_entity_poly.type
_entity_poly.pdbx_seq_one_letter_code
_entity_poly.pdbx_strand_id
1 'polypeptide(L)' 'MIKRKHNRNKIGKPPGSVIYTGKKHDASLKMQLVEYNENDFKIKDIKGIEEINLRSTNIKWLNISRFL' A
#
# COMPACT_ATOMS: atom_id res chain seq x y z
N MET A 1 25.40 10.08 21.51
CA MET A 1 25.37 10.42 20.07
C MET A 1 24.69 9.26 19.32
N ILE A 2 23.44 9.42 18.85
CA ILE A 2 22.69 8.34 18.19
C ILE A 2 23.12 8.27 16.71
N LYS A 3 23.86 7.23 16.32
CA LYS A 3 24.18 6.97 14.90
C LYS A 3 22.91 6.54 14.17
N ARG A 4 22.27 7.45 13.42
CA ARG A 4 21.16 7.10 12.53
C ARG A 4 21.70 6.26 11.37
N LYS A 5 21.28 5.00 11.28
CA LYS A 5 21.66 4.10 10.18
C LYS A 5 21.08 4.64 8.87
N HIS A 6 21.93 5.22 8.02
CA HIS A 6 21.51 5.70 6.70
C HIS A 6 21.15 4.50 5.81
N ASN A 7 19.94 4.51 5.24
CA ASN A 7 19.58 3.54 4.22
C ASN A 7 20.38 3.85 2.95
N ARG A 8 21.33 2.99 2.58
CA ARG A 8 22.22 3.20 1.42
C ARG A 8 21.48 3.07 0.09
N ASN A 9 20.32 2.42 0.07
CA ASN A 9 19.58 2.12 -1.17
C ASN A 9 19.04 3.36 -1.89
N LYS A 10 18.96 4.51 -1.20
CA LYS A 10 18.50 5.78 -1.77
C LYS A 10 19.62 6.66 -2.35
N ILE A 11 20.90 6.33 -2.10
CA ILE A 11 22.03 7.18 -2.51
C ILE A 11 22.27 7.02 -4.01
N GLY A 12 22.46 8.13 -4.73
CA GLY A 12 22.74 8.14 -6.17
C GLY A 12 21.54 7.78 -7.05
N LYS A 13 20.33 7.66 -6.46
CA LYS A 13 19.11 7.38 -7.21
C LYS A 13 18.53 8.68 -7.78
N PRO A 14 18.07 8.69 -9.04
CA PRO A 14 17.42 9.86 -9.61
C PRO A 14 16.22 10.32 -8.78
N PRO A 15 15.91 11.62 -8.74
CA PRO A 15 14.64 12.12 -8.24
C PRO A 15 13.45 11.38 -8.87
N GLY A 16 12.42 11.10 -8.08
CA GLY A 16 11.25 10.31 -8.53
C GLY A 16 11.39 8.80 -8.43
N SER A 17 12.55 8.27 -8.05
CA SER A 17 12.72 6.82 -7.82
C SER A 17 11.85 6.32 -6.66
N VAL A 18 11.04 5.29 -6.90
CA VAL A 18 10.27 4.60 -5.86
C VAL A 18 11.18 3.63 -5.10
N ILE A 19 11.46 3.92 -3.83
CA ILE A 19 12.39 3.14 -3.01
C ILE A 19 11.75 2.83 -1.66
N TYR A 20 11.58 1.54 -1.35
CA TYR A 20 11.20 1.12 0.00
C TYR A 20 12.38 1.29 0.95
N THR A 21 12.25 2.18 1.94
CA THR A 21 13.32 2.47 2.90
C THR A 21 13.16 1.79 4.26
N GLY A 22 12.14 0.95 4.43
CA GLY A 22 11.87 0.23 5.68
C GLY A 22 12.80 -0.96 5.91
N LYS A 23 12.68 -1.60 7.08
CA LYS A 23 13.58 -2.70 7.50
C LYS A 23 13.06 -4.10 7.13
N LYS A 24 11.76 -4.25 6.89
CA LYS A 24 11.11 -5.54 6.64
C LYS A 24 11.00 -5.78 5.14
N HIS A 25 11.83 -6.68 4.62
CA HIS A 25 11.89 -6.99 3.20
C HIS A 25 10.96 -8.16 2.79
N ASP A 26 10.73 -9.13 3.68
CA ASP A 26 10.06 -10.40 3.34
C ASP A 26 8.62 -10.53 3.85
N ALA A 27 7.96 -9.42 4.16
CA ALA A 27 6.56 -9.47 4.60
C ALA A 27 5.60 -9.49 3.39
N SER A 28 4.64 -10.40 3.42
CA SER A 28 3.60 -10.50 2.39
C SER A 28 2.75 -9.22 2.34
N LEU A 29 2.45 -8.78 1.12
CA LEU A 29 1.59 -7.63 0.87
C LEU A 29 0.13 -8.07 0.97
N LYS A 30 -0.67 -7.34 1.76
CA LYS A 30 -2.12 -7.50 1.85
C LYS A 30 -2.80 -6.23 1.39
N MET A 31 -3.74 -6.37 0.46
CA MET A 31 -4.63 -5.29 0.04
C MET A 31 -6.06 -5.64 0.40
N GLN A 32 -6.77 -4.68 1.01
CA GLN A 32 -8.18 -4.81 1.35
C GLN A 32 -8.93 -3.62 0.76
N LEU A 33 -9.98 -3.90 0.00
CA LEU A 33 -10.88 -2.90 -0.57
C LEU A 33 -12.17 -2.87 0.25
N VAL A 34 -12.49 -1.70 0.77
CA VAL A 34 -13.78 -1.38 1.36
C VAL A 34 -14.56 -0.56 0.34
N GLU A 35 -15.75 -1.02 -0.04
CA GLU A 35 -16.66 -0.33 -0.95
C GLU A 35 -17.97 -0.04 -0.22
N TYR A 36 -18.39 1.22 -0.20
CA TYR A 36 -19.58 1.60 0.56
C TYR A 36 -20.33 2.79 -0.03
N ASN A 37 -21.60 2.89 0.36
CA ASN A 37 -22.49 4.04 0.18
C ASN A 37 -23.46 4.09 1.38
N GLU A 38 -24.55 4.85 1.30
CA GLU A 38 -25.52 4.96 2.40
C GLU A 38 -26.28 3.65 2.70
N ASN A 39 -26.40 2.75 1.72
CA ASN A 39 -27.22 1.53 1.80
C ASN A 39 -26.39 0.24 1.86
N ASP A 40 -25.18 0.24 1.29
CA ASP A 40 -24.35 -0.93 1.10
C ASP A 40 -22.94 -0.74 1.69
N PHE A 41 -22.41 -1.81 2.28
CA PHE A 41 -21.05 -1.88 2.78
C PHE A 41 -20.43 -3.25 2.47
N LYS A 42 -19.26 -3.28 1.84
CA LYS A 42 -18.56 -4.50 1.44
C LYS A 42 -17.07 -4.39 1.73
N ILE A 43 -16.48 -5.46 2.24
CA ILE A 43 -15.04 -5.60 2.43
C ILE A 43 -14.59 -6.83 1.66
N LYS A 44 -13.51 -6.70 0.88
CA LYS A 44 -12.87 -7.84 0.21
C LYS A 44 -11.36 -7.69 0.21
N ASP A 45 -10.67 -8.82 0.34
CA ASP A 45 -9.24 -8.88 0.09
C ASP A 45 -9.02 -8.98 -1.44
N ILE A 46 -8.12 -8.16 -1.98
CA ILE A 46 -7.78 -8.13 -3.41
C ILE A 46 -6.30 -8.46 -3.59
N LYS A 47 -5.93 -9.03 -4.74
CA LYS A 47 -4.53 -9.38 -5.06
C LYS A 47 -3.79 -8.23 -5.74
N GLY A 48 -4.51 -7.31 -6.37
CA GLY A 48 -3.93 -6.18 -7.08
C GLY A 48 -4.94 -5.07 -7.36
N ILE A 49 -4.44 -3.93 -7.83
CA ILE A 49 -5.24 -2.73 -8.09
C ILE A 49 -6.21 -2.91 -9.27
N GLU A 50 -5.99 -3.93 -10.09
CA GLU A 50 -6.78 -4.26 -11.27
C GLU A 50 -8.18 -4.75 -10.89
N GLU A 51 -8.35 -5.25 -9.67
CA GLU A 51 -9.64 -5.69 -9.12
C GLU A 51 -10.53 -4.52 -8.64
N ILE A 52 -10.04 -3.28 -8.72
CA ILE A 52 -10.77 -2.08 -8.31
C ILE A 52 -11.61 -1.57 -9.48
N ASN A 53 -12.94 -1.65 -9.34
CA ASN A 53 -13.84 -1.08 -10.35
C ASN A 53 -13.98 0.44 -10.20
N LEU A 54 -13.13 1.19 -10.91
CA LEU A 54 -13.12 2.65 -10.88
C LEU A 54 -14.39 3.31 -11.47
N ARG A 55 -15.23 2.57 -12.19
CA ARG A 55 -16.47 3.11 -12.80
C ARG A 55 -17.66 3.15 -11.83
N SER A 56 -17.57 2.41 -10.72
CA SER A 56 -18.64 2.39 -9.70
C SER A 56 -18.70 3.72 -8.95
N THR A 57 -19.91 4.20 -8.67
CA THR A 57 -20.18 5.42 -7.88
C THR A 57 -19.99 5.23 -6.37
N ASN A 58 -19.81 3.99 -5.91
CA ASN A 58 -19.53 3.73 -4.49
C ASN A 58 -18.20 4.34 -4.08
N ILE A 59 -18.16 4.82 -2.84
CA ILE A 59 -16.93 5.27 -2.18
C ILE A 59 -16.05 4.05 -1.96
N LYS A 60 -14.74 4.21 -2.18
CA LYS A 60 -13.76 3.14 -2.07
C LYS A 60 -12.63 3.55 -1.14
N TRP A 61 -12.34 2.70 -0.17
CA TRP A 61 -11.15 2.81 0.68
C TRP A 61 -10.28 1.59 0.44
N LEU A 62 -9.10 1.83 -0.14
CA LEU A 62 -8.05 0.83 -0.29
C LEU A 62 -7.08 0.88 0.89
N ASN A 63 -7.04 -0.20 1.67
CA ASN A 63 -6.04 -0.41 2.71
C ASN A 63 -4.91 -1.29 2.14
N ILE A 64 -3.69 -0.75 2.11
CA ILE A 64 -2.47 -1.47 1.68
C ILE A 64 -1.58 -1.64 2.89
N SER A 65 -1.38 -2.88 3.31
CA SER A 65 -0.61 -3.22 4.51
C SER A 65 0.32 -4.41 4.27
N ARG A 66 1.31 -4.58 5.15
CA ARG A 66 2.16 -5.78 5.21
C ARG A 66 1.87 -6.50 6.52
N PHE A 67 1.86 -7.84 6.51
CA PHE A 67 1.79 -8.62 7.76
C PHE A 67 3.04 -8.35 8.62
N LEU A 68 2.85 -8.26 9.95
CA LEU A 68 3.91 -8.00 10.93
C LEU A 68 4.85 -9.20 11.06
#